data_AF-B2VAU1-F1
#
_entry.id   AF-B2VAU1-F1
#
_cell.length_a   1.000
_cell.length_b   1.000
_cell.length_c   1.000
_cell.angle_alpha   90.00
_cell.angle_beta   90.00
_cell.angle_gamma   90.00
#
_symmetry.space_group_name_H-M   'P 1'
#
loop_
_entity.id
_entity.type
_entity.pdbx_description
1 polymer ?
#
loop_
_entity_poly.entity_id
_entity_poly.type
_entity_poly.pdbx_seq_one_letter_code
_entity_poly.pdbx_strand_id
1 'polypeptide(L)'
;MYNINPLSKQNLMQHTDKISGIFPELTNTELVTLILHSSGLRPPRMADLLSVSKKTVNAHIENIRVKFQLDNYEEVKQVCDLRITLHKEPERYANLFPELEPSLYQCLTMVCCGLTVEEIANRISNCNIQNVIDQISEIKHIYHVDFLSDLRVFFSIRLKFSQTKKG
;
A
#
# COMPACT_ATOMS: atom_id res chain seq x y z
N MET A 1 33.38 -14.44 10.43
CA MET A 1 32.14 -14.34 9.63
C MET A 1 31.68 -12.89 9.67
N TYR A 2 31.66 -12.18 8.54
CA TYR A 2 31.06 -10.85 8.50
C TYR A 2 29.55 -11.01 8.70
N ASN A 3 29.05 -10.49 9.82
CA ASN A 3 27.64 -10.51 10.15
C ASN A 3 26.96 -9.46 9.26
N ILE A 4 26.60 -9.83 8.03
CA ILE A 4 25.88 -8.95 7.12
C ILE A 4 24.52 -8.68 7.76
N ASN A 5 24.27 -7.45 8.15
CA ASN A 5 22.97 -7.07 8.69
C ASN A 5 21.92 -7.24 7.59
N PRO A 6 20.93 -8.14 7.74
CA PRO A 6 19.97 -8.44 6.68
C PRO A 6 19.09 -7.22 6.34
N LEU A 7 18.96 -6.27 7.26
CA LEU A 7 18.21 -5.03 7.12
C LEU A 7 19.07 -3.84 6.67
N SER A 8 20.36 -4.05 6.38
CA SER A 8 21.19 -2.99 5.82
C SER A 8 20.70 -2.57 4.44
N LYS A 9 20.88 -1.28 4.10
CA LYS A 9 20.54 -0.76 2.77
C LYS A 9 21.14 -1.61 1.65
N GLN A 10 22.43 -1.93 1.76
CA GLN A 10 23.14 -2.71 0.75
C GLN A 10 22.50 -4.09 0.52
N ASN A 11 22.08 -4.78 1.58
CA ASN A 11 21.46 -6.08 1.45
C ASN A 11 20.04 -5.98 0.88
N LEU A 12 19.23 -5.04 1.38
CA LEU A 12 17.86 -4.85 0.89
C LEU A 12 17.82 -4.43 -0.59
N MET A 13 18.80 -3.65 -1.05
CA MET A 13 18.94 -3.28 -2.46
C MET A 13 19.20 -4.47 -3.39
N GLN A 14 19.70 -5.61 -2.90
CA GLN A 14 19.85 -6.82 -3.72
C GLN A 14 18.51 -7.53 -4.00
N HIS A 15 17.44 -7.09 -3.35
CA HIS A 15 16.12 -7.70 -3.45
C HIS A 15 15.06 -6.72 -3.96
N THR A 16 15.40 -5.46 -4.21
CA THR A 16 14.46 -4.45 -4.70
C THR A 16 13.84 -4.82 -6.04
N ASP A 17 14.59 -5.47 -6.93
CA ASP A 17 14.11 -5.86 -8.26
C ASP A 17 12.94 -6.86 -8.20
N LYS A 18 12.82 -7.62 -7.10
CA LYS A 18 11.72 -8.58 -6.91
C LYS A 18 10.39 -7.92 -6.54
N ILE A 19 10.44 -6.67 -6.07
CA ILE A 19 9.28 -5.96 -5.51
C ILE A 19 9.07 -4.58 -6.17
N SER A 20 10.02 -4.09 -6.98
CA SER A 20 9.91 -2.83 -7.70
C SER A 20 8.70 -2.80 -8.64
N GLY A 21 8.33 -3.95 -9.23
CA GLY A 21 7.10 -4.10 -10.03
C GLY A 21 5.80 -3.89 -9.24
N ILE A 22 5.84 -3.93 -7.90
CA ILE A 22 4.71 -3.65 -7.01
C ILE A 22 4.61 -2.13 -6.72
N PHE A 23 5.73 -1.43 -6.78
CA PHE A 23 5.86 -0.01 -6.44
C PHE A 23 6.63 0.75 -7.54
N PRO A 24 6.14 0.77 -8.79
CA PRO A 24 6.86 1.32 -9.94
C PRO A 24 7.18 2.82 -9.83
N GLU A 25 6.44 3.56 -8.99
CA GLU A 25 6.62 4.99 -8.75
C GLU A 25 7.72 5.32 -7.72
N LEU A 26 8.24 4.31 -7.01
CA LEU A 26 9.26 4.49 -5.98
C LEU A 26 10.67 4.26 -6.53
N THR A 27 11.58 5.14 -6.13
CA THR A 27 13.03 4.88 -6.31
C THR A 27 13.49 3.74 -5.39
N ASN A 28 14.62 3.10 -5.70
CA ASN A 28 15.18 2.04 -4.85
C ASN A 28 15.39 2.50 -3.39
N THR A 29 15.76 3.76 -3.15
CA THR A 29 15.93 4.27 -1.79
C THR A 29 14.59 4.46 -1.06
N GLU A 30 13.56 4.96 -1.75
CA GLU A 30 12.21 5.06 -1.20
C GLU A 30 11.63 3.67 -0.92
N LEU A 31 11.85 2.71 -1.82
CA LEU A 31 11.41 1.32 -1.65
C LEU A 31 12.06 0.65 -0.44
N VAL A 32 13.37 0.79 -0.24
CA VAL A 32 14.04 0.29 0.98
C VAL A 32 13.50 1.00 2.22
N THR A 33 13.26 2.31 2.14
CA THR A 33 12.66 3.09 3.23
C THR A 33 11.27 2.56 3.58
N LEU A 34 10.43 2.30 2.58
CA LEU A 34 9.10 1.72 2.73
C LEU A 34 9.16 0.37 3.45
N ILE A 35 10.01 -0.55 3.01
CA ILE A 35 10.15 -1.88 3.62
C ILE A 35 10.54 -1.77 5.09
N LEU A 36 11.55 -0.95 5.40
CA LEU A 36 12.01 -0.76 6.78
C LEU A 36 10.91 -0.13 7.65
N HIS A 37 10.20 0.87 7.11
CA HIS A 37 9.10 1.52 7.80
C HIS A 37 7.94 0.56 8.07
N SER A 38 7.48 -0.19 7.07
CA SER A 38 6.40 -1.17 7.18
C SER A 38 6.74 -2.33 8.13
N SER A 39 8.04 -2.66 8.24
CA SER A 39 8.56 -3.62 9.23
C SER A 39 8.53 -3.09 10.68
N GLY A 40 8.08 -1.85 10.90
CA GLY A 40 7.92 -1.25 12.22
C GLY A 40 9.17 -0.54 12.75
N LEU A 41 10.19 -0.32 11.92
CA LEU A 41 11.39 0.40 12.37
C LEU A 41 11.11 1.91 12.47
N ARG A 42 11.60 2.51 13.56
CA ARG A 42 11.49 3.96 13.79
C ARG A 42 12.56 4.74 13.01
N PRO A 43 12.32 6.01 12.64
CA PRO A 43 13.24 6.80 11.83
C PRO A 43 14.70 6.86 12.33
N PRO A 44 15.00 6.94 13.64
CA PRO A 44 16.39 6.91 14.12
C PRO A 44 17.11 5.60 13.75
N ARG A 45 16.45 4.45 13.90
CA ARG A 45 17.06 3.16 13.57
C ARG A 45 17.21 2.97 12.07
N MET A 46 16.25 3.46 11.28
CA MET A 46 16.34 3.45 9.83
C MET A 46 17.49 4.32 9.33
N ALA A 47 17.71 5.49 9.95
CA ALA A 47 18.80 6.40 9.63
C ALA A 47 20.16 5.70 9.74
N ASP A 48 20.37 4.92 10.81
CA ASP A 48 21.58 4.09 10.98
C ASP A 48 21.74 3.06 9.85
N LEU A 49 20.66 2.31 9.55
CA LEU A 49 20.66 1.23 8.54
C LEU A 49 20.85 1.73 7.11
N LEU A 50 20.38 2.94 6.84
CA LEU A 50 20.46 3.62 5.55
C LEU A 50 21.70 4.50 5.41
N SER A 51 22.42 4.74 6.51
CA SER A 51 23.54 5.69 6.60
C SER A 51 23.16 7.09 6.11
N VAL A 52 22.00 7.59 6.54
CA VAL A 52 21.48 8.93 6.24
C VAL A 52 20.95 9.60 7.49
N SER A 53 20.55 10.87 7.43
CA SER A 53 19.97 11.57 8.58
C SER A 53 18.51 11.14 8.85
N LYS A 54 18.06 11.26 10.11
CA LYS A 54 16.63 11.11 10.47
C LYS A 54 15.72 12.03 9.63
N LYS A 55 16.17 13.25 9.35
CA LYS A 55 15.44 14.22 8.50
C LYS A 55 15.25 13.67 7.09
N THR A 56 16.28 13.05 6.52
CA THR A 56 16.24 12.39 5.21
C THR A 56 15.26 11.22 5.20
N VAL A 57 15.27 10.37 6.24
CA VAL A 57 14.29 9.27 6.36
C VAL A 57 12.87 9.80 6.36
N ASN A 58 12.59 10.82 7.18
CA ASN A 58 11.25 11.41 7.25
C ASN A 58 10.83 12.04 5.90
N ALA A 59 11.76 12.66 5.18
CA ALA A 59 11.49 13.19 3.84
C ALA A 59 11.14 12.09 2.83
N HIS A 60 11.82 10.93 2.88
CA HIS A 60 11.45 9.79 2.05
C HIS A 60 10.07 9.22 2.39
N ILE A 61 9.75 9.09 3.68
CA ILE A 61 8.40 8.65 4.12
C ILE A 61 7.33 9.64 3.63
N GLU A 62 7.59 10.93 3.74
CA GLU A 62 6.68 11.97 3.24
C GLU A 62 6.48 11.90 1.72
N ASN A 63 7.57 11.73 0.95
CA ASN A 63 7.46 11.56 -0.50
C ASN A 63 6.62 10.32 -0.87
N ILE A 64 6.80 9.21 -0.16
CA ILE A 64 6.01 7.99 -0.35
C ILE A 64 4.54 8.26 -0.03
N ARG A 65 4.24 8.92 1.11
CA ARG A 65 2.88 9.31 1.51
C ARG A 65 2.19 10.13 0.42
N VAL A 66 2.89 11.12 -0.14
CA VAL A 66 2.37 11.97 -1.22
C VAL A 66 2.15 11.19 -2.51
N LYS A 67 3.11 10.33 -2.92
CA LYS A 67 2.98 9.49 -4.11
C LYS A 67 1.80 8.54 -4.04
N PHE A 68 1.54 7.98 -2.86
CA PHE A 68 0.39 7.10 -2.61
C PHE A 68 -0.90 7.87 -2.25
N GLN A 69 -0.87 9.21 -2.26
CA GLN A 69 -1.99 10.09 -1.88
C GLN A 69 -2.65 9.70 -0.55
N LEU A 70 -1.83 9.57 0.50
CA LEU A 70 -2.30 9.15 1.83
C LEU A 70 -2.51 10.34 2.74
N ASP A 71 -3.55 10.30 3.56
CA ASP A 71 -3.91 11.42 4.45
C ASP A 71 -2.93 11.50 5.63
N ASN A 72 -2.39 10.36 6.06
CA ASN A 72 -1.47 10.30 7.18
C ASN A 72 -0.34 9.26 7.01
N TYR A 73 0.63 9.32 7.93
CA TYR A 73 1.82 8.46 7.90
C TYR A 73 1.54 6.99 8.24
N GLU A 74 0.50 6.70 9.02
CA GLU A 74 0.18 5.33 9.44
C GLU A 74 -0.30 4.47 8.26
N GLU A 75 -0.90 5.12 7.26
CA GLU A 75 -1.37 4.49 6.04
C GLU A 75 -0.24 3.98 5.13
N VAL A 76 0.97 4.53 5.25
CA VAL A 76 2.12 4.12 4.41
C VAL A 76 2.37 2.62 4.58
N LYS A 77 2.32 2.14 5.83
CA LYS A 77 2.43 0.72 6.14
C LYS A 77 1.25 -0.08 5.59
N GLN A 78 0.03 0.42 5.78
CA GLN A 78 -1.19 -0.28 5.34
C GLN A 78 -1.19 -0.51 3.83
N VAL A 79 -0.86 0.52 3.05
CA VAL A 79 -0.77 0.42 1.59
C VAL A 79 0.35 -0.52 1.15
N CYS A 80 1.49 -0.52 1.86
CA CYS A 80 2.56 -1.49 1.59
C CYS A 80 2.06 -2.94 1.75
N ASP A 81 1.46 -3.24 2.89
CA ASP A 81 0.95 -4.58 3.21
C ASP A 81 -0.15 -5.01 2.22
N LEU A 82 -1.07 -4.10 1.89
CA LEU A 82 -2.16 -4.33 0.95
C LEU A 82 -1.64 -4.55 -0.47
N ARG A 83 -0.73 -3.71 -0.98
CA ARG A 83 -0.15 -3.89 -2.32
C ARG A 83 0.58 -5.22 -2.44
N ILE A 84 1.37 -5.61 -1.44
CA ILE A 84 2.06 -6.92 -1.44
C ILE A 84 1.04 -8.06 -1.44
N THR A 85 0.00 -7.96 -0.62
CA THR A 85 -1.04 -8.99 -0.50
C THR A 85 -1.87 -9.14 -1.78
N LEU A 86 -2.17 -8.03 -2.45
CA LEU A 86 -3.07 -7.98 -3.60
C LEU A 86 -2.36 -8.06 -4.95
N HIS A 87 -1.02 -7.95 -5.00
CA HIS A 87 -0.26 -7.81 -6.25
C HIS A 87 -0.53 -8.90 -7.30
N LYS A 88 -0.69 -10.15 -6.88
CA LYS A 88 -0.81 -11.29 -7.81
C LYS A 88 -2.24 -11.75 -8.04
N GLU A 89 -3.06 -11.79 -6.98
CA GLU A 89 -4.36 -12.44 -7.00
C GLU A 89 -5.37 -11.65 -6.14
N PRO A 90 -5.76 -10.43 -6.55
CA PRO A 90 -6.69 -9.61 -5.77
C PRO A 90 -8.07 -10.28 -5.67
N GLU A 91 -8.53 -10.97 -6.72
CA GLU A 91 -9.82 -11.68 -6.76
C GLU A 91 -9.97 -12.77 -5.70
N ARG A 92 -8.85 -13.29 -5.17
CA ARG A 92 -8.85 -14.31 -4.10
C ARG A 92 -9.63 -13.86 -2.86
N TYR A 93 -9.73 -12.56 -2.63
CA TYR A 93 -10.36 -11.97 -1.45
C TYR A 93 -11.74 -11.36 -1.74
N ALA A 94 -12.28 -11.48 -2.95
CA ALA A 94 -13.59 -10.91 -3.32
C ALA A 94 -14.71 -11.43 -2.42
N ASN A 95 -14.65 -12.70 -2.01
CA ASN A 95 -15.63 -13.30 -1.10
C ASN A 95 -15.64 -12.71 0.31
N LEU A 96 -14.64 -11.89 0.69
CA LEU A 96 -14.64 -11.14 1.95
C LEU A 96 -15.54 -9.90 1.87
N PHE A 97 -15.99 -9.52 0.67
CA PHE A 97 -16.80 -8.34 0.41
C PHE A 97 -18.04 -8.72 -0.44
N PRO A 98 -18.89 -9.64 0.04
CA PRO A 98 -20.04 -10.14 -0.71
C PRO A 98 -21.09 -9.07 -1.03
N GLU A 99 -21.04 -7.92 -0.34
CA GLU A 99 -21.90 -6.77 -0.60
C GLU A 99 -21.48 -5.93 -1.82
N LEU A 100 -20.32 -6.19 -2.40
CA LEU A 100 -19.80 -5.44 -3.54
C LEU A 100 -19.96 -6.22 -4.85
N GLU A 101 -20.50 -5.54 -5.85
CA GLU A 101 -20.41 -5.98 -7.23
C GLU A 101 -18.94 -6.06 -7.70
N PRO A 102 -18.60 -6.92 -8.66
CA PRO A 102 -17.20 -7.13 -9.10
C PRO A 102 -16.46 -5.85 -9.49
N SER A 103 -17.15 -4.90 -10.14
CA SER A 103 -16.57 -3.61 -10.52
C SER A 103 -16.24 -2.72 -9.32
N LEU A 104 -17.12 -2.70 -8.30
CA LEU A 104 -16.88 -1.98 -7.04
C LEU A 104 -15.77 -2.63 -6.23
N TYR A 105 -15.71 -3.96 -6.20
CA TYR A 105 -14.60 -4.67 -5.56
C TYR A 105 -13.26 -4.35 -6.25
N GLN A 106 -13.22 -4.38 -7.58
CA GLN A 106 -12.03 -4.00 -8.34
C GLN A 106 -11.61 -2.56 -8.00
N CYS A 107 -12.53 -1.60 -8.00
CA CYS A 107 -12.26 -0.22 -7.61
C CYS A 107 -11.74 -0.11 -6.17
N LEU A 108 -12.40 -0.77 -5.21
CA LEU A 108 -11.97 -0.81 -3.81
C LEU A 108 -10.53 -1.33 -3.67
N THR A 109 -10.17 -2.41 -4.36
CA THR A 109 -8.80 -2.97 -4.28
C THR A 109 -7.75 -1.97 -4.77
N MET A 110 -8.04 -1.22 -5.83
CA MET A 110 -7.10 -0.23 -6.36
C MET A 110 -6.97 0.99 -5.44
N VAL A 111 -8.08 1.48 -4.89
CA VAL A 111 -8.09 2.54 -3.86
C VAL A 111 -7.31 2.11 -2.62
N CYS A 112 -7.51 0.86 -2.19
CA CYS A 112 -6.82 0.28 -1.05
C CYS A 112 -5.31 0.11 -1.30
N CYS A 113 -4.92 -0.10 -2.56
CA CYS A 113 -3.54 -0.05 -2.99
C CYS A 113 -3.00 1.40 -3.10
N GLY A 114 -3.76 2.44 -2.75
CA GLY A 114 -3.26 3.82 -2.79
C GLY A 114 -2.97 4.30 -4.21
N LEU A 115 -3.80 3.89 -5.18
CA LEU A 115 -3.79 4.44 -6.54
C LEU A 115 -4.67 5.69 -6.59
N THR A 116 -4.30 6.63 -7.45
CA THR A 116 -5.09 7.85 -7.71
C THR A 116 -6.31 7.53 -8.58
N VAL A 117 -7.31 8.42 -8.58
CA VAL A 117 -8.50 8.29 -9.44
C VAL A 117 -8.10 8.17 -10.92
N GLU A 118 -7.12 8.95 -11.35
CA GLU A 118 -6.59 8.92 -12.71
C GLU A 118 -5.88 7.61 -13.02
N GLU A 119 -5.08 7.08 -12.09
CA GLU A 119 -4.42 5.78 -12.27
C GLU A 119 -5.43 4.64 -12.37
N ILE A 120 -6.50 4.68 -11.57
CA ILE A 120 -7.58 3.69 -11.62
C ILE A 120 -8.29 3.76 -12.97
N ALA A 121 -8.69 4.95 -13.40
CA ALA A 121 -9.37 5.15 -14.68
C ALA A 121 -8.53 4.64 -15.86
N ASN A 122 -7.20 4.83 -15.81
CA ASN A 122 -6.28 4.34 -16.84
C ASN A 122 -6.06 2.82 -16.81
N ARG A 123 -6.36 2.14 -15.70
CA ARG A 123 -6.16 0.68 -15.55
C ARG A 123 -7.41 -0.14 -15.85
N ILE A 124 -8.60 0.45 -15.70
CA ILE A 124 -9.86 -0.24 -15.95
C ILE A 124 -10.34 0.09 -17.37
N SER A 125 -10.50 -0.93 -18.21
CA SER A 125 -11.01 -0.76 -19.57
C SER A 125 -12.42 -0.15 -19.56
N ASN A 126 -12.67 0.82 -20.44
CA ASN A 126 -13.95 1.53 -20.55
C ASN A 126 -14.39 2.28 -19.28
N CYS A 127 -13.44 2.66 -18.42
CA CYS A 127 -13.70 3.48 -17.24
C CYS A 127 -13.14 4.90 -17.45
N ASN A 128 -13.86 5.92 -16.99
CA ASN A 128 -13.35 7.29 -16.95
C ASN A 128 -13.26 7.79 -15.50
N ILE A 129 -12.63 8.95 -15.30
CA ILE A 129 -12.43 9.58 -13.99
C ILE A 129 -13.75 9.73 -13.21
N GLN A 130 -14.83 10.15 -13.88
CA GLN A 130 -16.13 10.33 -13.21
C GLN A 130 -16.70 8.98 -12.75
N ASN A 131 -16.59 7.93 -13.56
CA ASN A 131 -17.02 6.59 -13.15
C ASN A 131 -16.27 6.11 -11.91
N VAL A 132 -14.97 6.37 -11.81
CA VAL A 132 -14.19 6.01 -10.61
C VAL A 132 -14.66 6.81 -9.39
N ILE A 133 -14.91 8.10 -9.53
CA ILE A 133 -15.42 8.95 -8.44
C ILE A 133 -16.78 8.45 -7.95
N ASP A 134 -17.67 8.08 -8.87
CA ASP A 134 -19.00 7.56 -8.56
C ASP A 134 -18.89 6.22 -7.82
N GLN A 135 -18.04 5.30 -8.30
CA GLN A 135 -17.77 4.02 -7.64
C GLN A 135 -17.18 4.20 -6.24
N ILE A 136 -16.22 5.12 -6.06
CA ILE A 136 -15.65 5.43 -4.74
C ILE A 136 -16.73 5.97 -3.80
N SER A 137 -17.61 6.83 -4.30
CA SER A 137 -18.71 7.40 -3.51
C SER A 137 -19.72 6.34 -3.11
N GLU A 138 -20.05 5.42 -4.01
CA GLU A 138 -20.91 4.27 -3.74
C GLU A 138 -20.29 3.33 -2.70
N ILE A 139 -19.01 2.98 -2.85
CA ILE A 139 -18.28 2.17 -1.86
C ILE A 139 -18.31 2.85 -0.49
N LYS A 140 -18.00 4.14 -0.41
CA LYS A 140 -18.08 4.91 0.84
C LYS A 140 -19.48 4.87 1.47
N HIS A 141 -20.52 4.96 0.64
CA HIS A 141 -21.90 4.85 1.09
C HIS A 141 -22.21 3.47 1.67
N ILE A 142 -21.80 2.38 0.99
CA ILE A 142 -21.99 0.99 1.43
C ILE A 142 -21.32 0.74 2.79
N TYR A 143 -20.12 1.26 3.00
CA TYR A 143 -19.36 1.07 4.25
C TYR A 143 -19.64 2.13 5.31
N HIS A 144 -20.47 3.14 5.02
CA HIS A 144 -20.75 4.26 5.91
C HIS A 144 -19.47 4.98 6.39
N VAL A 145 -18.57 5.31 5.46
CA VAL A 145 -17.32 6.02 5.74
C VAL A 145 -17.15 7.28 4.90
N ASP A 146 -16.40 8.24 5.43
CA ASP A 146 -16.11 9.50 4.74
C ASP A 146 -14.74 9.50 4.06
N PHE A 147 -13.77 8.75 4.60
CA PHE A 147 -12.38 8.79 4.15
C PHE A 147 -11.94 7.50 3.46
N LEU A 148 -10.98 7.60 2.53
CA LEU A 148 -10.39 6.43 1.86
C LEU A 148 -9.51 5.61 2.82
N SER A 149 -8.94 6.28 3.81
CA SER A 149 -8.18 5.66 4.91
C SER A 149 -9.04 4.65 5.69
N ASP A 150 -10.31 4.97 5.93
CA ASP A 150 -11.25 4.05 6.60
C ASP A 150 -11.49 2.79 5.76
N LEU A 151 -11.65 2.94 4.43
CA LEU A 151 -11.78 1.79 3.53
C LEU A 151 -10.56 0.86 3.59
N ARG A 152 -9.34 1.42 3.64
CA ARG A 152 -8.09 0.64 3.80
C ARG A 152 -8.05 -0.11 5.13
N VAL A 153 -8.53 0.52 6.21
CA VAL A 153 -8.65 -0.10 7.53
C VAL A 153 -9.66 -1.25 7.50
N PHE A 154 -10.86 -1.04 6.96
CA PHE A 154 -11.87 -2.08 6.81
C PHE A 154 -11.36 -3.27 6.00
N PHE A 155 -10.70 -3.01 4.87
CA PHE A 155 -10.10 -4.03 4.03
C PHE A 155 -9.07 -4.86 4.82
N SER A 156 -8.15 -4.17 5.51
CA SER A 156 -7.09 -4.78 6.31
C SER A 156 -7.64 -5.63 7.45
N ILE A 157 -8.72 -5.18 8.12
CA ILE A 157 -9.38 -5.92 9.20
C ILE A 157 -9.99 -7.22 8.67
N ARG A 158 -10.74 -7.16 7.56
CA ARG A 158 -11.36 -8.36 6.96
C ARG A 158 -10.31 -9.36 6.48
N LEU A 159 -9.23 -8.89 5.85
CA LEU A 159 -8.10 -9.74 5.49
C LEU A 159 -7.53 -10.47 6.69
N LYS A 160 -7.21 -9.75 7.78
CA LYS A 160 -6.65 -10.35 9.01
C LYS A 160 -7.58 -11.39 9.62
N PHE A 161 -8.88 -11.11 9.71
CA PHE A 161 -9.85 -12.09 10.21
C PHE A 161 -9.99 -13.33 9.31
N SER A 162 -9.82 -13.19 7.99
CA SER A 162 -9.82 -14.35 7.10
C SER A 162 -8.59 -15.25 7.32
N GLN A 163 -7.45 -14.64 7.66
CA GLN A 163 -6.18 -15.35 7.89
C GLN A 163 -6.18 -16.09 9.23
N THR A 164 -6.79 -15.52 10.28
CA THR A 164 -6.93 -16.18 11.59
C THR A 164 -7.88 -17.38 11.57
N LYS A 165 -8.88 -17.40 10.68
CA LYS A 165 -9.79 -18.55 10.50
C LYS A 165 -9.15 -19.74 9.78
N LYS A 166 -7.97 -19.57 9.18
CA LYS A 166 -7.24 -20.61 8.44
C LYS A 166 -6.07 -21.21 9.21
N GLY A 167 -5.77 -20.72 10.41
CA GLY A 167 -4.77 -21.26 11.34
C GLY A 167 -5.45 -22.00 12.49
#